data_AF-A0A8J2LPC4-F1
#
_entry.id   AF-A0A8J2LPC4-F1
#
_cell.length_a   1.000
_cell.length_b   1.000
_cell.length_c   1.000
_cell.angle_alpha   90.00
_cell.angle_beta   90.00
_cell.angle_gamma   90.00
#
_symmetry.space_group_name_H-M   'P 1'
#
loop_
_entity.id
_entity.type
_entity.pdbx_description
1 polymer ?
#
loop_
_entity_poly.entity_id
_entity_poly.type
_entity_poly.pdbx_seq_one_letter_code
_entity_poly.pdbx_strand_id
1 'polypeptide(L)' 'GCSPTAMQKLAHPLGELGIVKAVEQLGSIYVLSTFSTYSIEQVAAAAPGARKWFQLCVFKDR' A
#
# COMPACT_ATOMS: atom_id res chain seq x y z
N GLY A 1 -9.45 -3.18 7.99
CA GLY A 1 -8.92 -2.48 6.81
C GLY A 1 -7.77 -1.60 7.22
N CYS A 2 -6.77 -1.40 6.36
CA CYS A 2 -5.67 -0.44 6.58
C CYS A 2 -5.87 0.78 5.68
N SER A 3 -6.02 1.96 6.30
CA SER A 3 -6.19 3.24 5.61
C SER A 3 -4.91 3.67 4.89
N PRO A 4 -5.01 4.51 3.84
CA PRO A 4 -3.84 4.97 3.11
C PRO A 4 -3.01 5.92 3.97
N THR A 5 -1.76 5.56 4.20
CA THR A 5 -0.76 6.38 4.89
C THR A 5 0.46 6.51 3.99
N ALA A 6 0.89 7.74 3.74
CA ALA A 6 2.05 8.04 2.90
C ALA A 6 3.36 7.59 3.55
N MET A 7 4.35 7.31 2.71
CA MET A 7 5.76 7.17 3.09
C MET A 7 6.05 6.22 4.27
N GLN A 8 5.54 4.99 4.21
CA GLN A 8 5.58 4.07 5.37
C GLN A 8 6.99 3.61 5.75
N LYS A 9 7.98 3.76 4.85
CA LYS A 9 9.41 3.54 5.17
C LYS A 9 9.96 4.46 6.25
N LEU A 10 9.32 5.60 6.51
CA LEU A 10 9.69 6.47 7.64
C LEU A 10 9.45 5.80 8.99
N ALA A 11 8.47 4.89 9.06
CA ALA A 11 8.16 4.15 10.29
C ALA A 11 8.94 2.84 10.39
N HIS A 12 9.15 2.13 9.28
CA HIS A 12 9.84 0.84 9.28
C HIS A 12 10.44 0.50 7.90
N PRO A 13 11.64 -0.12 7.79
CA PRO A 13 12.29 -0.41 6.50
C PRO A 13 11.43 -1.21 5.51
N LEU A 14 10.57 -2.11 6.00
CA LEU A 14 9.65 -2.87 5.16
C LEU A 14 8.52 -2.02 4.55
N GLY A 15 8.20 -0.87 5.16
CA GLY A 15 7.15 0.06 4.73
C GLY A 15 5.85 -0.64 4.32
N GLU A 16 5.33 -0.27 3.16
CA GLU A 16 4.10 -0.76 2.56
C GLU A 16 4.11 -2.27 2.31
N LEU A 17 5.27 -2.87 2.00
CA LEU A 17 5.36 -4.30 1.74
C LEU A 17 5.13 -5.13 3.00
N GLY A 18 5.55 -4.63 4.17
CA GLY A 18 5.28 -5.29 5.44
C GLY A 18 3.78 -5.23 5.78
N ILE A 19 3.18 -4.06 5.58
CA ILE A 19 1.77 -3.85 5.92
C ILE A 19 0.85 -4.64 4.98
N VAL A 20 1.09 -4.64 3.66
CA VAL A 20 0.24 -5.37 2.71
C VAL A 20 0.26 -6.89 2.96
N LYS A 21 1.41 -7.46 3.35
CA LYS A 21 1.54 -8.87 3.75
C LYS A 21 0.77 -9.17 5.03
N ALA A 22 0.87 -8.30 6.04
CA ALA A 22 0.10 -8.45 7.27
C ALA A 22 -1.42 -8.37 6.99
N VAL A 23 -1.84 -7.46 6.11
CA VAL A 23 -3.26 -7.32 5.75
C VAL A 23 -3.79 -8.52 4.96
N GLU A 24 -2.97 -9.12 4.09
CA GLU A 24 -3.28 -10.38 3.41
C GLU A 24 -3.56 -11.51 4.38
N GLN A 25 -2.66 -11.71 5.36
CA GLN A 25 -2.79 -12.73 6.39
C GLN A 25 -4.04 -12.54 7.25
N LEU A 26 -4.42 -11.28 7.49
CA LEU A 26 -5.63 -10.91 8.23
C LEU A 26 -6.92 -10.99 7.38
N GLY A 27 -6.81 -11.29 6.08
CA GLY A 27 -7.97 -11.34 5.17
C GLY A 27 -8.70 -10.00 5.02
N SER A 28 -7.99 -8.88 5.23
CA SER A 28 -8.56 -7.52 5.24
C SER A 28 -8.22 -6.75 3.96
N ILE A 29 -8.75 -5.53 3.83
CA ILE A 29 -8.45 -4.60 2.74
C ILE A 29 -7.23 -3.74 3.11
N TYR A 30 -6.31 -3.58 2.16
CA TYR A 30 -5.22 -2.60 2.21
C TYR A 30 -5.48 -1.48 1.21
N VAL A 31 -5.30 -0.22 1.62
CA VAL A 31 -5.39 0.94 0.72
C VAL A 31 -4.02 1.58 0.58
N LEU A 32 -3.48 1.58 -0.63
CA LEU A 32 -2.18 2.18 -0.96
C LEU A 32 -2.33 3.70 -1.20
N SER A 33 -1.44 4.51 -0.64
CA SER A 33 -1.41 5.96 -0.89
C SER A 33 -0.73 6.31 -2.21
N THR A 34 -1.16 7.40 -2.85
CA THR A 34 -0.43 8.01 -3.98
C THR A 34 1.02 8.35 -3.63
N PHE A 35 1.29 8.71 -2.37
CA PHE A 35 2.64 9.06 -1.89
C PHE A 35 3.33 7.86 -1.22
N SER A 36 3.23 6.68 -1.83
CA SER A 36 3.89 5.47 -1.34
C SER A 36 5.41 5.48 -1.61
N THR A 37 6.17 4.79 -0.77
CA THR A 37 7.61 4.54 -1.01
C THR A 37 7.91 3.33 -1.91
N TYR A 38 6.88 2.59 -2.32
CA TYR A 38 6.97 1.46 -3.25
C TYR A 38 5.99 1.69 -4.41
N SER A 39 6.32 1.14 -5.59
CA SER A 39 5.40 1.20 -6.73
C SER A 39 4.17 0.32 -6.50
N ILE A 40 3.10 0.58 -7.26
CA ILE A 40 1.87 -0.23 -7.22
C ILE A 40 2.19 -1.70 -7.51
N GLU A 41 3.06 -1.98 -8.49
CA GLU A 41 3.46 -3.32 -8.90
C GLU A 41 4.22 -4.04 -7.79
N GLN A 42 5.12 -3.35 -7.09
CA GLN A 42 5.88 -3.92 -5.98
C GLN A 42 4.95 -4.31 -4.82
N VAL A 43 3.99 -3.45 -4.49
CA VAL A 43 2.98 -3.72 -3.46
C VAL A 43 2.05 -4.85 -3.90
N ALA A 44 1.67 -4.89 -5.17
CA ALA A 44 0.81 -5.93 -5.72
C ALA A 44 1.48 -7.31 -5.68
N ALA A 45 2.77 -7.38 -6.06
CA ALA A 45 3.56 -8.60 -6.07
C ALA A 45 3.89 -9.10 -4.64
N ALA A 46 4.03 -8.20 -3.67
CA ALA A 46 4.37 -8.58 -2.30
C ALA A 46 3.26 -9.34 -1.55
N ALA A 47 2.00 -9.17 -1.97
CA ALA A 47 0.86 -9.86 -1.38
C ALA A 47 -0.24 -10.11 -2.45
N PRO A 48 -0.06 -11.08 -3.35
CA PRO A 48 -0.91 -11.27 -4.54
C PRO A 48 -2.40 -11.51 -4.21
N GLY A 49 -2.71 -12.16 -3.10
CA GLY A 49 -4.06 -12.48 -2.63
C GLY A 49 -4.71 -11.38 -1.79
N ALA A 50 -3.98 -10.33 -1.40
CA ALA A 50 -4.56 -9.22 -0.65
C ALA A 50 -5.61 -8.46 -1.48
N ARG A 51 -6.72 -8.06 -0.85
CA ARG A 51 -7.64 -7.08 -1.43
C ARG A 51 -7.03 -5.69 -1.30
N LYS A 52 -6.61 -5.11 -2.43
CA LYS A 52 -5.87 -3.83 -2.50
C LYS A 52 -6.70 -2.76 -3.21
N TRP A 53 -6.79 -1.57 -2.61
CA TRP A 53 -7.33 -0.36 -3.23
C TRP A 53 -6.25 0.70 -3.37
N PHE A 54 -6.46 1.69 -4.23
CA PHE A 54 -5.52 2.79 -4.45
C PHE A 54 -6.20 4.11 -4.13
N GLN A 55 -5.62 4.87 -3.20
CA GLN A 55 -6.00 6.24 -2.91
C GLN A 55 -5.27 7.15 -3.89
N LEU A 56 -6.01 7.63 -4.90
CA LEU A 56 -5.52 8.56 -5.91
C LEU A 56 -5.63 10.01 -5.44
N CYS A 57 -4.53 10.76 -5.50
CA CYS A 57 -4.53 12.21 -5.51
C CYS A 57 -4.57 12.69 -6.97
N VAL A 58 -5.58 13.50 -7.33
CA VAL A 58 -5.68 14.07 -8.68
C VAL A 58 -4.68 15.21 -8.82
N PHE A 59 -3.64 15.01 -9.63
CA PHE A 59 -2.66 16.04 -9.93
C PHE A 59 -3.19 17.04 -10.97
N LYS A 60 -2.57 18.23 -11.05
CA LYS A 60 -2.94 19.26 -12.04
C LYS A 60 -2.70 18.79 -13.47
N ASP A 61 -1.61 18.07 -13.66
CA ASP A 61 -1.30 17.34 -14.88
C ASP A 61 -2.08 16.02 -14.86
N ARG A 62 -2.81 15.72 -15.94
CA ARG A 62 -3.78 14.62 -15.99
C ARG A 62 -3.32 13.51 -16.92
#